data_AF-A0AAV4K8I9-F1
#
_entry.id   AF-A0AAV4K8I9-F1
#
_cell.length_a   1.000
_cell.length_b   1.000
_cell.length_c   1.000
_cell.angle_alpha   90.00
_cell.angle_beta   90.00
_cell.angle_gamma   90.00
#
_symmetry.space_group_name_H-M   'P 1'
#
loop_
_entity.id
_entity.type
_entity.pdbx_description
1 polymer ?
#
loop_
_entity_poly.entity_id
_entity_poly.type
_entity_poly.pdbx_seq_one_letter_code
_entity_poly.pdbx_strand_id
1 'polypeptide(L)'
;MPEPKRTSKATLERVVYELQHGGQTHQCEAASTKDLKGQLERLMPGLDSYSVQALAHVVHASAGSVIGRGWSVRRVGVLRFEPDQTDAAPQRVRQSKSIQEASANSGSNETLDEALDRLF
;
A
#
# COMPACT_ATOMS: atom_id res chain seq x y z
N MET A 1 -35.05 -8.69 -21.80
CA MET A 1 -34.27 -9.48 -20.82
C MET A 1 -33.28 -8.54 -20.15
N PRO A 2 -33.28 -8.38 -18.82
CA PRO A 2 -32.25 -7.60 -18.15
C PRO A 2 -30.97 -8.42 -18.02
N GLU A 3 -29.84 -7.87 -18.49
CA GLU A 3 -28.51 -8.48 -18.40
C GLU A 3 -28.06 -8.62 -16.93
N PRO A 4 -27.40 -9.73 -16.54
CA PRO A 4 -26.83 -9.85 -15.21
C PRO A 4 -25.67 -8.87 -15.05
N LYS A 5 -25.82 -7.92 -14.12
CA LYS A 5 -24.75 -7.03 -13.65
C LYS A 5 -23.54 -7.89 -13.27
N ARG A 6 -22.50 -7.91 -14.13
CA ARG A 6 -21.18 -8.43 -13.79
C ARG A 6 -20.66 -7.62 -12.60
N THR A 7 -20.80 -8.18 -11.40
CA THR A 7 -20.08 -7.72 -10.24
C THR A 7 -18.61 -7.97 -10.53
N SER A 8 -17.89 -6.91 -10.88
CA SER A 8 -16.43 -6.92 -10.94
C SER A 8 -15.93 -7.50 -9.62
N LYS A 9 -15.34 -8.71 -9.66
CA LYS A 9 -14.61 -9.27 -8.52
C LYS A 9 -13.60 -8.20 -8.12
N ALA A 10 -13.89 -7.48 -7.05
CA ALA A 10 -12.94 -6.55 -6.47
C ALA A 10 -11.68 -7.37 -6.18
N THR A 11 -10.56 -6.93 -6.74
CA THR A 11 -9.25 -7.47 -6.44
C THR A 11 -9.07 -7.40 -4.94
N LEU A 12 -9.31 -8.52 -4.23
CA LEU A 12 -9.24 -8.57 -2.78
C LEU A 12 -7.77 -8.57 -2.41
N GLU A 13 -7.23 -7.38 -2.19
CA GLU A 13 -5.91 -7.22 -1.58
C GLU A 13 -5.91 -7.92 -0.23
N ARG A 14 -5.10 -8.97 -0.09
CA ARG A 14 -4.92 -9.69 1.18
C ARG A 14 -3.71 -9.11 1.88
N VAL A 15 -3.89 -8.61 3.08
CA VAL A 15 -2.76 -8.08 3.87
C VAL A 15 -2.20 -9.20 4.72
N VAL A 16 -0.89 -9.35 4.70
CA VAL A 16 -0.16 -10.35 5.48
C VAL A 16 0.35 -9.71 6.76
N TYR A 17 0.06 -10.37 7.88
CA TYR A 17 0.46 -9.96 9.22
C TYR A 17 1.33 -11.04 9.86
N GLU A 18 2.29 -10.60 10.65
CA GLU A 18 3.09 -11.43 11.53
C GLU A 18 2.70 -11.12 12.97
N LEU A 19 2.40 -12.17 13.71
CA LEU A 19 1.93 -12.14 15.08
C LEU A 19 2.89 -12.95 15.92
N GLN A 20 3.48 -12.33 16.93
CA GLN A 20 4.27 -13.02 17.92
C GLN A 20 3.46 -13.14 19.20
N HIS A 21 3.41 -14.34 19.80
CA HIS A 21 2.77 -14.56 21.09
C HIS A 21 3.45 -15.73 21.80
N GLY A 22 3.84 -15.56 23.07
CA GLY A 22 4.44 -16.64 23.86
C GLY A 22 5.73 -17.23 23.25
N GLY A 23 6.48 -16.42 22.50
CA GLY A 23 7.68 -16.85 21.78
C GLY A 23 7.43 -17.57 20.45
N GLN A 24 6.17 -17.84 20.09
CA GLN A 24 5.80 -18.37 18.78
C GLN A 24 5.49 -17.23 17.81
N THR A 25 5.84 -17.43 16.54
CA THR A 25 5.53 -16.50 15.44
C THR A 25 4.53 -17.15 14.51
N HIS A 26 3.42 -16.46 14.28
CA HIS A 26 2.33 -16.88 13.40
C HIS A 26 2.16 -15.86 12.29
N GLN A 27 1.99 -16.36 11.07
CA GLN A 27 1.66 -15.53 9.93
C GLN A 27 0.18 -15.71 9.60
N CYS A 28 -0.52 -14.61 9.40
CA CYS A 28 -1.95 -14.61 9.14
C CYS A 28 -2.26 -13.62 8.01
N GLU A 29 -3.27 -13.94 7.20
CA GLU A 29 -3.63 -13.14 6.03
C GLU A 29 -5.07 -12.69 6.15
N ALA A 30 -5.33 -11.39 6.04
CA ALA A 30 -6.68 -10.85 6.16
C ALA A 30 -6.96 -9.82 5.08
N ALA A 31 -8.16 -9.89 4.50
CA ALA A 31 -8.65 -8.92 3.51
C ALA A 31 -9.42 -7.75 4.15
N SER A 32 -9.75 -7.84 5.44
CA SER A 32 -10.50 -6.81 6.16
C SER A 32 -10.19 -6.82 7.65
N THR A 33 -10.51 -5.72 8.35
CA THR A 33 -10.40 -5.63 9.81
C THR A 33 -11.21 -6.72 10.52
N LYS A 34 -12.38 -7.10 10.00
CA LYS A 34 -13.22 -8.15 10.60
C LYS A 34 -12.56 -9.53 10.52
N ASP A 35 -11.95 -9.83 9.39
CA ASP A 35 -11.22 -11.08 9.16
C ASP A 35 -9.98 -11.16 10.06
N LEU A 36 -9.24 -10.05 10.15
CA LEU A 36 -8.09 -9.93 11.05
C LEU A 36 -8.47 -10.12 12.53
N LYS A 37 -9.59 -9.52 12.96
CA LYS A 37 -10.12 -9.71 14.32
C LYS A 37 -10.36 -11.19 14.64
N GLY A 38 -11.05 -11.92 13.76
CA GLY A 38 -11.35 -13.33 13.98
C GLY A 38 -10.09 -14.20 14.06
N GLN A 39 -9.05 -13.87 13.29
CA GLN A 39 -7.77 -14.57 13.36
C GLN A 39 -7.02 -14.24 14.66
N LEU A 40 -7.03 -12.97 15.09
CA LEU A 40 -6.43 -12.54 16.36
C LEU A 40 -7.08 -13.20 17.57
N GLU A 41 -8.42 -13.29 17.62
CA GLU A 41 -9.14 -13.96 18.71
C GLU A 41 -8.78 -15.45 18.83
N ARG A 42 -8.50 -16.12 17.70
CA ARG A 42 -8.06 -17.52 17.68
C ARG A 42 -6.60 -17.70 18.11
N LEU A 43 -5.71 -16.80 17.68
CA LEU A 43 -4.28 -16.89 17.93
C LEU A 43 -3.88 -16.36 19.31
N MET A 44 -4.69 -15.49 19.90
CA MET A 44 -4.44 -14.84 21.19
C MET A 44 -5.67 -14.96 22.12
N PRO A 45 -5.99 -16.17 22.63
CA PRO A 45 -7.20 -16.41 23.41
C PRO A 45 -7.24 -15.71 24.79
N GLY A 46 -6.16 -15.01 25.19
CA GLY A 46 -6.08 -14.25 26.45
C GLY A 46 -6.33 -12.75 26.31
N LEU A 47 -6.59 -12.24 25.10
CA LEU A 47 -6.80 -10.82 24.86
C LEU A 47 -8.30 -10.50 24.87
N ASP A 48 -8.68 -9.42 25.54
CA ASP A 48 -10.07 -8.96 25.58
C ASP A 48 -10.57 -8.57 24.18
N SER A 49 -11.83 -8.90 23.85
CA SER A 49 -12.41 -8.67 22.52
C SER A 49 -12.37 -7.22 22.06
N TYR A 50 -12.48 -6.25 22.98
CA TYR A 50 -12.33 -4.84 22.66
C TYR A 50 -10.88 -4.51 22.26
N SER A 51 -9.92 -5.05 23.00
CA SER A 51 -8.49 -4.88 22.71
C SER A 51 -8.12 -5.49 21.36
N VAL A 52 -8.66 -6.67 21.03
CA VAL A 52 -8.45 -7.30 19.72
C VAL A 52 -9.04 -6.46 18.59
N GLN A 53 -10.22 -5.88 18.79
CA GLN A 53 -10.85 -5.02 17.78
C GLN A 53 -10.06 -3.73 17.56
N ALA A 54 -9.59 -3.09 18.63
CA ALA A 54 -8.73 -1.91 18.53
C ALA A 54 -7.42 -2.24 17.81
N LEU A 55 -6.79 -3.36 18.17
CA LEU A 55 -5.56 -3.84 17.54
C LEU A 55 -5.76 -4.10 16.04
N ALA A 56 -6.81 -4.83 15.67
CA ALA A 56 -7.14 -5.09 14.27
C ALA A 56 -7.33 -3.78 13.49
N HIS A 57 -8.04 -2.82 14.07
CA HIS A 57 -8.28 -1.54 13.42
C HIS A 57 -6.99 -0.73 13.24
N VAL A 58 -6.16 -0.64 14.29
CA VAL A 58 -4.90 0.10 14.26
C VAL A 58 -3.92 -0.51 13.26
N VAL A 59 -3.72 -1.82 13.28
CA VAL A 59 -2.75 -2.51 12.41
C VAL A 59 -3.22 -2.58 10.95
N HIS A 60 -4.53 -2.62 10.72
CA HIS A 60 -5.07 -2.59 9.37
C HIS A 60 -5.03 -1.17 8.77
N ALA A 61 -5.35 -0.13 9.55
CA ALA A 61 -5.40 1.25 9.09
C ALA A 61 -4.02 1.93 9.03
N SER A 62 -3.21 1.77 10.08
CA SER A 62 -1.84 2.25 10.11
C SER A 62 -0.93 1.07 9.77
N ALA A 63 -0.11 1.17 8.72
CA ALA A 63 0.83 0.12 8.33
C ALA A 63 1.99 -0.06 9.33
N GLY A 64 1.71 0.02 10.62
CA GLY A 64 2.65 -0.04 11.72
C GLY A 64 2.65 -1.38 12.44
N SER A 65 3.60 -1.51 13.37
CA SER A 65 3.68 -2.62 14.33
C SER A 65 3.11 -2.18 15.67
N VAL A 66 2.26 -3.00 16.27
CA VAL A 66 1.79 -2.83 17.64
C VAL A 66 2.44 -3.87 18.52
N ILE A 67 3.06 -3.43 19.61
CA ILE A 67 3.76 -4.29 20.56
C ILE A 67 3.04 -4.20 21.90
N GLY A 68 2.70 -5.35 22.47
CA GLY A 68 2.09 -5.49 23.78
C GLY A 68 2.93 -6.36 24.71
N ARG A 69 2.41 -6.61 25.91
CA ARG A 69 3.09 -7.46 26.89
C ARG A 69 3.05 -8.92 26.45
N GLY A 70 4.17 -9.45 25.97
CA GLY A 70 4.31 -10.84 25.55
C GLY A 70 3.75 -11.16 24.17
N TRP A 71 3.36 -10.13 23.41
CA TRP A 71 2.91 -10.28 22.03
C TRP A 71 3.29 -9.08 21.16
N SER A 72 3.39 -9.31 19.86
CA SER A 72 3.58 -8.26 18.86
C SER A 72 2.75 -8.58 17.62
N VAL A 73 2.28 -7.56 16.91
CA VAL A 73 1.59 -7.71 15.63
C VAL A 73 2.13 -6.67 14.67
N ARG A 74 2.58 -7.09 13.49
CA ARG A 74 3.06 -6.19 12.44
C ARG A 74 2.52 -6.58 11.08
N ARG A 75 2.33 -5.58 10.22
CA ARG A 75 2.06 -5.80 8.80
C ARG A 75 3.36 -6.14 8.08
N VAL A 76 3.37 -7.27 7.36
CA VAL A 76 4.55 -7.74 6.61
C VAL A 76 4.45 -7.38 5.15
N GLY A 77 3.25 -7.42 4.56
CA GLY A 77 3.08 -7.15 3.14
C GLY A 77 1.63 -7.17 2.69
N VAL A 78 1.43 -6.98 1.39
CA VAL A 78 0.12 -7.10 0.73
C VAL A 78 0.26 -8.04 -0.45
N LEU A 79 -0.56 -9.07 -0.46
CA LEU A 79 -0.77 -9.96 -1.59
C LEU A 79 -1.86 -9.35 -2.47
N ARG A 80 -1.46 -8.91 -3.66
CA ARG A 80 -2.37 -8.47 -4.72
C ARG A 80 -2.49 -9.59 -5.73
N PHE A 81 -3.72 -10.00 -6.02
CA PHE A 81 -3.98 -10.89 -7.12
C PHE A 81 -3.99 -10.08 -8.42
N GLU A 82 -2.98 -10.27 -9.26
CA GLU A 82 -2.99 -9.74 -10.63
C GLU A 82 -3.58 -10.83 -11.54
N PRO A 83 -4.75 -10.60 -12.17
CA PRO A 83 -5.25 -11.53 -13.17
C PRO A 83 -4.28 -11.58 -14.34
N ASP A 84 -3.92 -12.79 -14.80
CA ASP A 84 -3.16 -12.96 -16.04
C ASP A 84 -3.84 -12.17 -17.17
N GLN A 85 -3.12 -11.21 -17.75
CA GLN A 85 -3.58 -10.49 -18.94
C GLN A 85 -3.48 -11.41 -20.15
N THR A 86 -4.43 -12.34 -20.28
CA THR A 86 -4.60 -13.14 -21.49
C THR A 86 -5.39 -12.33 -22.53
N ASP A 87 -4.76 -11.31 -23.13
CA ASP A 87 -4.95 -10.84 -24.53
C ASP A 87 -4.13 -9.56 -24.76
N ALA A 88 -2.82 -9.73 -25.01
CA ALA A 88 -2.05 -8.68 -25.67
C ALA A 88 -2.41 -8.66 -27.16
N ALA A 89 -3.56 -8.07 -27.51
CA ALA A 89 -3.81 -7.66 -28.89
C ALA A 89 -2.68 -6.68 -29.29
N PRO A 90 -2.01 -6.86 -30.44
CA PRO A 90 -0.85 -6.07 -30.81
C PRO A 90 -1.22 -4.59 -30.90
N GLN A 91 -0.65 -3.80 -29.99
CA GLN A 91 -0.83 -2.37 -29.92
C GLN A 91 -0.27 -1.75 -31.21
N ARG A 92 -1.17 -1.32 -32.11
CA ARG A 92 -0.80 -0.66 -33.37
C ARG A 92 -0.18 0.70 -33.03
N VAL A 93 1.14 0.74 -32.92
CA VAL A 93 1.90 1.97 -32.70
C VAL A 93 1.69 2.88 -33.91
N ARG A 94 0.87 3.93 -33.76
CA ARG A 94 0.83 5.02 -34.74
C ARG A 94 2.07 5.88 -34.52
N GLN A 95 3.07 5.71 -35.37
CA GLN A 95 4.18 6.66 -35.51
C GLN A 95 3.66 7.99 -36.05
N SER A 96 3.45 8.96 -35.16
CA SER A 96 3.33 10.36 -35.55
C SER A 96 4.75 10.93 -35.69
N LYS A 97 5.32 10.87 -36.90
CA LYS A 97 6.43 11.75 -37.29
C LYS A 97 5.83 13.13 -37.60
N SER A 98 6.22 14.14 -36.85
CA SER A 98 6.34 15.51 -37.37
C SER A 98 7.49 16.21 -36.66
N ILE A 99 8.34 16.79 -37.49
CA ILE A 99 9.68 17.29 -37.21
C ILE A 99 9.62 18.74 -36.68
N GLN A 100 10.69 19.08 -35.95
CA GLN A 100 11.19 20.37 -35.48
C GLN A 100 10.72 21.62 -36.23
N GLU A 101 10.55 22.73 -35.49
CA GLU A 101 11.27 23.98 -35.79
C GLU A 101 11.33 24.90 -34.55
N ALA A 102 12.46 25.59 -34.42
CA ALA A 102 12.92 26.27 -33.23
C ALA A 102 12.43 27.72 -33.15
N SER A 103 12.29 28.25 -31.93
CA SER A 103 12.61 29.65 -31.66
C SER A 103 12.99 29.89 -30.21
N ALA A 104 14.12 30.58 -30.10
CA ALA A 104 14.87 30.99 -28.93
C ALA A 104 14.04 31.59 -27.77
N ASN A 105 14.47 31.31 -26.53
CA ASN A 105 14.84 32.40 -25.64
C ASN A 105 15.90 31.94 -24.63
N SER A 106 17.13 32.41 -24.82
CA SER A 106 18.18 32.41 -23.79
C SER A 106 17.78 33.35 -22.67
N GLY A 107 18.02 32.95 -21.44
CA GLY A 107 17.79 33.77 -20.26
C GLY A 107 18.44 33.16 -19.04
N SER A 108 19.77 33.08 -19.08
CA SER A 108 20.64 32.86 -17.93
C SER A 108 20.31 33.86 -16.83
N ASN A 109 20.21 33.42 -15.58
CA ASN A 109 20.74 34.24 -14.50
C ASN A 109 21.24 33.37 -13.35
N GLU A 110 22.56 33.40 -13.22
CA GLU A 110 23.35 32.80 -12.16
C GLU A 110 22.95 33.36 -10.80
N THR A 111 22.74 32.42 -9.90
CA THR A 111 23.30 32.34 -8.54
C THR A 111 23.66 33.63 -7.81
N LEU A 112 22.89 33.87 -6.76
CA LEU A 112 23.18 34.71 -5.60
C LEU A 112 24.54 34.36 -4.98
N ASP A 113 25.56 35.21 -5.14
CA ASP A 113 26.70 35.34 -4.20
C ASP A 113 27.59 36.57 -4.48
N GLU A 114 27.11 37.81 -4.29
CA GLU A 114 28.01 38.98 -4.11
C GLU A 114 27.30 40.23 -3.57
N ALA A 115 26.75 40.17 -2.34
CA ALA A 115 26.12 41.35 -1.70
C ALA A 115 26.44 41.49 -0.20
N LEU A 116 27.63 41.05 0.22
CA LEU A 116 28.10 41.17 1.61
C LEU A 116 29.56 41.67 1.73
N ASP A 117 30.01 42.54 0.83
CA ASP A 117 31.36 43.17 0.92
C ASP A 117 31.39 44.69 0.65
N ARG A 118 30.24 45.39 0.74
CA ARG A 118 30.19 46.85 0.52
C ARG A 118 29.39 47.65 1.57
N LEU A 119 29.45 47.19 2.82
CA LEU A 119 28.97 47.97 3.97
C LEU A 119 30.01 48.07 5.09
N PHE A 120 31.28 48.21 4.67
CA PHE A 120 32.25 49.10 5.32
C PHE A 120 32.40 50.36 4.46
#